data_AF-A0A1T4V7U3-F1
#
_entry.id   AF-A0A1T4V7U3-F1
#
_cell.length_a   1.000
_cell.length_b   1.000
_cell.length_c   1.000
_cell.angle_alpha   90.00
_cell.angle_beta   90.00
_cell.angle_gamma   90.00
#
_symmetry.space_group_name_H-M   'P 1'
#
loop_
_entity.id
_entity.type
_entity.pdbx_description
1 polymer ?
#
loop_
_entity_poly.entity_id
_entity_poly.type
_entity_poly.pdbx_seq_one_letter_code
_entity_poly.pdbx_strand_id
1 'polypeptide(L)'
;MITKEQFLNYCSYPIKALSSKKFYFDVLFRMKGFGLLYLLFLSVILSIPASVKINHVLEIFRGIELPRIVAMIPPSYVAQDGSFKPLVEDNSYKEIFTTDGTLAVVYNVKDQPLSGNAQKAIVELNSKTISVKAPNQKTVVKYTDLVTTGTNFDPLEVSNVVDALFGLAVPFIFIFLLCWFFCILVFNALVMAVLSKFLFVFVGKIKTSFGNTLRLSSFANTIVGLLLLVELILNVKLPFNLVMLLPMVYMILFVRNFRFELEKNGVEEFVRKYTPQGTTIKNYDNESSQPSRRDISDFTDGLDSTTNKGRNPVEDPVENQTDTAEENKELSSETSEGSTNTKTQSKSSDSSGDGPGFFAP
;
A
#
# COMPACT_ATOMS: atom_id res chain seq x y z
N MET A 1 -7.06 23.15 -4.50
CA MET A 1 -6.01 23.27 -5.54
C MET A 1 -4.66 23.29 -4.83
N ILE A 2 -3.69 22.48 -5.24
CA ILE A 2 -2.33 22.49 -4.67
C ILE A 2 -1.54 23.62 -5.35
N THR A 3 -0.88 24.49 -4.60
CA THR A 3 -0.06 25.56 -5.20
C THR A 3 1.27 25.03 -5.72
N LYS A 4 1.89 25.72 -6.69
CA LYS A 4 3.20 25.35 -7.26
C LYS A 4 4.28 25.18 -6.17
N GLU A 5 4.23 26.01 -5.13
CA GLU A 5 5.14 25.97 -3.97
C GLU A 5 4.89 24.78 -3.05
N GLN A 6 3.63 24.38 -2.85
CA GLN A 6 3.28 23.16 -2.12
C GLN A 6 3.76 21.92 -2.87
N PHE A 7 3.55 21.88 -4.19
CA PHE A 7 4.04 20.78 -5.04
C PHE A 7 5.57 20.65 -5.01
N LEU A 8 6.31 21.75 -5.17
CA LEU A 8 7.77 21.76 -5.04
C LEU A 8 8.24 21.29 -3.66
N ASN A 9 7.54 21.69 -2.59
CA ASN A 9 7.82 21.19 -1.25
C ASN A 9 7.58 19.68 -1.13
N TYR A 10 6.50 19.14 -1.70
CA TYR A 10 6.22 17.70 -1.69
C TYR A 10 7.27 16.90 -2.47
N CYS A 11 7.70 17.37 -3.63
CA CYS A 11 8.81 16.76 -4.39
C CYS A 11 10.14 16.78 -3.63
N SER A 12 10.35 17.71 -2.69
CA SER A 12 11.55 17.75 -1.84
C SER A 12 11.53 16.75 -0.67
N TYR A 13 10.40 16.10 -0.37
CA TYR A 13 10.26 15.22 0.79
C TYR A 13 11.15 13.98 0.77
N PRO A 14 11.35 13.25 -0.36
CA PRO A 14 12.32 12.15 -0.40
C PRO A 14 13.75 12.60 -0.03
N ILE A 15 14.20 13.74 -0.56
CA ILE A 15 15.53 14.29 -0.25
C ILE A 15 15.62 14.69 1.23
N LYS A 16 14.57 15.34 1.76
CA LYS A 16 14.50 15.71 3.18
C LYS A 16 14.46 14.47 4.10
N ALA A 17 13.78 13.40 3.72
CA ALA A 17 13.73 12.13 4.46
C ALA A 17 15.08 11.40 4.52
N LEU A 18 15.91 11.54 3.48
CA LEU A 18 17.25 10.95 3.44
C LEU A 18 18.29 11.79 4.19
N SER A 19 18.20 13.12 4.10
CA SER A 19 19.28 14.02 4.57
C SER A 19 18.99 14.80 5.86
N SER A 20 17.72 14.96 6.28
CA SER A 20 17.36 15.87 7.37
C SER A 20 16.71 15.18 8.57
N LYS A 21 17.41 15.20 9.71
CA LYS A 21 16.82 14.77 11.00
C LYS A 21 15.63 15.64 11.43
N LYS A 22 15.69 16.96 11.16
CA LYS A 22 14.61 17.91 11.49
C LYS A 22 13.31 17.57 10.76
N PHE A 23 13.40 17.06 9.54
CA PHE A 23 12.22 16.67 8.76
C PHE A 23 11.40 15.57 9.45
N TYR A 24 12.01 14.65 10.20
CA TYR A 24 11.27 13.65 10.97
C TYR A 24 10.46 14.27 12.13
N PHE A 25 10.87 15.43 12.68
CA PHE A 25 10.04 16.17 13.63
C PHE A 25 8.84 16.83 12.93
N ASP A 26 9.03 17.46 11.77
CA ASP A 26 7.92 17.98 10.95
C ASP A 26 6.94 16.86 10.56
N VAL A 27 7.47 15.69 10.15
CA VAL A 27 6.68 14.48 9.86
C VAL A 27 5.87 14.06 11.08
N LEU A 28 6.47 14.03 12.28
CA LEU A 28 5.80 13.62 13.53
C LEU A 28 4.75 14.63 14.02
N PHE A 29 5.00 15.93 13.96
CA PHE A 29 4.11 16.92 14.57
C PHE A 29 3.11 17.55 13.59
N ARG A 30 3.44 17.66 12.30
CA ARG A 30 2.64 18.42 11.32
C ARG A 30 1.93 17.54 10.28
N MET A 31 2.54 16.44 9.84
CA MET A 31 2.06 15.68 8.67
C MET A 31 1.07 14.54 9.01
N LYS A 32 -0.01 14.82 9.75
CA LYS A 32 -1.00 13.79 10.16
C LYS A 32 -1.64 13.12 8.92
N GLY A 33 -1.70 11.79 8.91
CA GLY A 33 -2.35 10.99 7.85
C GLY A 33 -1.55 10.76 6.54
N PHE A 34 -0.46 11.49 6.29
CA PHE A 34 0.24 11.44 4.98
C PHE A 34 1.11 10.20 4.71
N GLY A 35 1.32 9.31 5.69
CA GLY A 35 2.27 8.18 5.58
C GLY A 35 1.96 7.21 4.43
N LEU A 36 0.72 6.74 4.29
CA LEU A 36 0.34 5.81 3.22
C LEU A 36 0.33 6.47 1.84
N LEU A 37 -0.13 7.73 1.75
CA LEU A 37 -0.11 8.50 0.50
C LEU A 37 1.33 8.73 0.01
N TYR A 38 2.27 8.94 0.94
CA TYR A 38 3.69 9.06 0.62
C TYR A 38 4.29 7.75 0.05
N LEU A 39 3.93 6.59 0.63
CA LEU A 39 4.35 5.29 0.09
C LEU A 39 3.76 5.01 -1.30
N LEU A 40 2.50 5.41 -1.54
CA LEU A 40 1.90 5.30 -2.87
C LEU A 40 2.66 6.15 -3.90
N PHE A 41 3.02 7.39 -3.54
CA PHE A 41 3.82 8.27 -4.41
C PHE A 41 5.21 7.69 -4.72
N LEU A 42 5.92 7.14 -3.72
CA LEU A 42 7.18 6.41 -3.96
C LEU A 42 6.98 5.19 -4.89
N SER A 43 5.86 4.49 -4.75
CA SER A 43 5.54 3.31 -5.57
C SER A 43 5.29 3.69 -7.05
N VAL A 44 4.69 4.85 -7.32
CA VAL A 44 4.55 5.40 -8.69
C VAL A 44 5.91 5.73 -9.31
N ILE A 45 6.82 6.32 -8.54
CA ILE A 45 8.18 6.63 -9.03
C ILE A 45 8.94 5.35 -9.37
N LEU A 46 8.74 4.27 -8.60
CA LEU A 46 9.35 2.95 -8.84
C LEU A 46 8.72 2.20 -10.01
N SER A 47 7.39 2.27 -10.18
CA SER A 47 6.69 1.49 -11.20
C SER A 47 6.98 1.98 -12.62
N ILE A 48 7.27 3.27 -12.83
CA ILE A 48 7.60 3.83 -14.15
C ILE A 48 8.82 3.12 -14.80
N PRO A 49 10.05 3.20 -14.25
CA PRO A 49 11.22 2.56 -14.86
C PRO A 49 11.10 1.04 -14.90
N ALA A 50 10.39 0.43 -13.93
CA ALA A 50 10.20 -1.02 -13.91
C ALA A 50 9.28 -1.48 -15.05
N SER A 51 8.21 -0.72 -15.32
CA SER A 51 7.31 -0.97 -16.44
C SER A 51 8.02 -0.78 -17.77
N VAL A 52 8.83 0.27 -17.93
CA VAL A 52 9.65 0.49 -19.15
C VAL A 52 10.59 -0.71 -19.38
N LYS A 53 11.28 -1.20 -18.35
CA LYS A 53 12.19 -2.35 -18.46
C LYS A 53 11.47 -3.64 -18.88
N ILE A 54 10.29 -3.92 -18.31
CA ILE A 54 9.48 -5.11 -18.69
C ILE A 54 8.87 -4.95 -20.09
N ASN A 55 8.30 -3.78 -20.40
CA ASN A 55 7.69 -3.52 -21.71
C ASN A 55 8.72 -3.63 -22.83
N HIS A 56 9.95 -3.18 -22.64
CA HIS A 56 11.01 -3.33 -23.64
C HIS A 56 11.35 -4.80 -23.93
N VAL A 57 11.40 -5.66 -22.90
CA VAL A 57 11.56 -7.11 -23.07
C VAL A 57 10.35 -7.72 -23.79
N LEU A 58 9.14 -7.24 -23.48
CA LEU A 58 7.90 -7.68 -24.12
C LEU A 58 7.84 -7.27 -25.60
N GLU A 59 8.31 -6.07 -25.94
CA GLU A 59 8.43 -5.56 -27.32
C GLU A 59 9.46 -6.36 -28.13
N ILE A 60 10.61 -6.70 -27.56
CA ILE A 60 11.61 -7.58 -28.21
C ILE A 60 11.00 -8.96 -28.46
N PHE A 61 10.33 -9.54 -27.45
CA PHE A 61 9.65 -10.82 -27.59
C PHE A 61 8.57 -10.79 -28.68
N ARG A 62 7.72 -9.76 -28.69
CA ARG A 62 6.65 -9.56 -29.68
C ARG A 62 7.19 -9.31 -31.09
N GLY A 63 8.23 -8.50 -31.24
CA GLY A 63 8.74 -8.09 -32.55
C GLY A 63 9.69 -9.09 -33.21
N ILE A 64 10.34 -9.97 -32.44
CA ILE A 64 11.41 -10.84 -32.95
C ILE A 64 11.13 -12.32 -32.63
N GLU A 65 10.97 -12.70 -31.35
CA GLU A 65 10.82 -14.11 -30.98
C GLU A 65 9.48 -14.70 -31.40
N LEU A 66 8.37 -13.99 -31.18
CA LEU A 66 7.03 -14.51 -31.43
C LEU A 66 6.79 -14.82 -32.93
N PRO A 67 7.07 -13.92 -33.90
CA PRO A 67 6.92 -14.23 -35.32
C PRO A 67 7.85 -15.35 -35.76
N ARG A 68 9.07 -15.42 -35.20
CA ARG A 68 10.04 -16.50 -35.45
C ARG A 68 9.50 -17.84 -34.98
N ILE A 69 9.01 -17.94 -33.74
CA ILE A 69 8.44 -19.17 -33.17
C ILE A 69 7.22 -19.61 -33.98
N VAL A 70 6.32 -18.68 -34.33
CA VAL A 70 5.13 -18.94 -35.14
C VAL A 70 5.51 -19.43 -36.54
N ALA A 71 6.46 -18.79 -37.22
CA ALA A 71 6.95 -19.22 -38.54
C ALA A 71 7.69 -20.57 -38.52
N MET A 72 8.16 -21.04 -37.36
CA MET A 72 8.74 -22.36 -37.20
C MET A 72 7.69 -23.47 -37.03
N ILE A 73 6.43 -23.15 -36.72
CA ILE A 73 5.33 -24.12 -36.66
C ILE A 73 5.02 -24.61 -38.08
N PRO A 74 4.93 -25.93 -38.34
CA PRO A 74 4.52 -26.44 -39.64
C PRO A 74 3.12 -25.94 -40.05
N PRO A 75 2.89 -25.63 -41.34
CA PRO A 75 1.55 -25.30 -41.84
C PRO A 75 0.54 -26.39 -41.43
N SER A 76 -0.54 -25.97 -40.76
CA SER A 76 -1.50 -26.86 -40.09
C SER A 76 -2.93 -26.32 -40.23
N TYR A 77 -3.92 -27.16 -39.95
CA TYR A 77 -5.34 -26.78 -39.94
C TYR A 77 -6.10 -27.52 -38.83
N VAL A 78 -7.25 -26.97 -38.41
CA VAL A 78 -8.17 -27.65 -37.48
C VAL A 78 -9.26 -28.31 -38.32
N ALA A 79 -9.17 -29.64 -38.46
CA ALA A 79 -10.14 -30.43 -39.19
C ALA A 79 -11.54 -30.39 -38.53
N GLN A 80 -12.57 -30.77 -39.28
CA GLN A 80 -13.97 -30.72 -38.82
C GLN A 80 -14.25 -31.63 -37.60
N ASP A 81 -13.41 -32.63 -37.36
CA ASP A 81 -13.42 -33.49 -36.17
C ASP A 81 -12.80 -32.82 -34.91
N GLY A 82 -12.39 -31.56 -35.02
CA GLY A 82 -11.72 -30.80 -33.97
C GLY A 82 -10.24 -31.16 -33.76
N SER A 83 -9.65 -31.98 -34.65
CA SER A 83 -8.23 -32.33 -34.57
C SER A 83 -7.33 -31.36 -35.34
N PHE A 84 -6.20 -31.02 -34.75
CA PHE A 84 -5.14 -30.23 -35.35
C PHE A 84 -4.22 -31.15 -36.15
N LYS A 85 -4.10 -30.90 -37.46
CA LYS A 85 -3.37 -31.73 -38.42
C LYS A 85 -2.42 -30.89 -39.28
N PRO A 86 -1.24 -31.41 -39.67
CA PRO A 86 -0.34 -30.72 -40.59
C PRO A 86 -0.89 -30.79 -42.02
N LEU A 87 -0.51 -29.84 -42.87
CA LEU A 87 -0.78 -29.93 -44.32
C LEU A 87 0.07 -31.00 -45.02
N VAL A 88 1.19 -31.42 -44.41
CA VAL A 88 2.11 -32.44 -44.92
C VAL A 88 2.44 -33.42 -43.79
N GLU A 89 2.12 -34.71 -43.95
CA GLU A 89 2.19 -35.70 -42.86
C GLU A 89 3.59 -35.91 -42.27
N ASP A 90 4.65 -35.71 -43.06
CA ASP A 90 6.04 -35.81 -42.61
C ASP A 90 6.40 -34.77 -41.54
N ASN A 91 5.71 -33.62 -41.52
CA ASN A 91 5.92 -32.55 -40.54
C ASN A 91 5.12 -32.77 -39.23
N SER A 92 4.75 -34.01 -38.90
CA SER A 92 3.90 -34.34 -37.75
C SER A 92 4.60 -34.26 -36.38
N TYR A 93 5.93 -34.11 -36.35
CA TYR A 93 6.69 -33.81 -35.13
C TYR A 93 7.74 -32.73 -35.40
N LYS A 94 7.87 -31.73 -34.52
CA LYS A 94 8.93 -30.72 -34.61
C LYS A 94 9.24 -30.07 -33.25
N GLU A 95 10.52 -29.92 -32.95
CA GLU A 95 11.03 -29.17 -31.80
C GLU A 95 11.37 -27.73 -32.22
N ILE A 96 10.85 -26.73 -31.50
CA ILE A 96 10.98 -25.31 -31.81
C ILE A 96 11.71 -24.59 -30.68
N PHE A 97 12.88 -24.05 -31.01
CA PHE A 97 13.81 -23.41 -30.09
C PHE A 97 13.77 -21.88 -30.22
N THR A 98 13.93 -21.18 -29.10
CA THR A 98 14.16 -19.72 -29.06
C THR A 98 15.49 -19.35 -29.72
N THR A 99 15.75 -18.06 -29.93
CA THR A 99 17.07 -17.59 -30.38
C THR A 99 18.21 -18.04 -29.45
N ASP A 100 17.95 -18.14 -28.15
CA ASP A 100 18.91 -18.59 -27.12
C ASP A 100 19.10 -20.12 -27.08
N GLY A 101 18.52 -20.88 -28.03
CA GLY A 101 18.63 -22.33 -28.10
C GLY A 101 17.83 -23.09 -27.04
N THR A 102 16.93 -22.42 -26.31
CA THR A 102 16.04 -23.08 -25.34
C THR A 102 14.80 -23.63 -26.03
N LEU A 103 14.43 -24.88 -25.74
CA LEU A 103 13.23 -25.50 -26.31
C LEU A 103 11.96 -24.84 -25.75
N ALA A 104 11.22 -24.12 -26.59
CA ALA A 104 10.00 -23.41 -26.19
C ALA A 104 8.74 -24.21 -26.49
N VAL A 105 8.61 -24.72 -27.73
CA VAL A 105 7.41 -25.37 -28.23
C VAL A 105 7.77 -26.74 -28.83
N VAL A 106 6.97 -27.76 -28.51
CA VAL A 106 6.98 -29.05 -29.20
C VAL A 106 5.69 -29.20 -29.99
N TYR A 107 5.82 -29.42 -31.28
CA TYR A 107 4.72 -29.78 -32.18
C TYR A 107 4.65 -31.30 -32.28
N ASN A 108 3.52 -31.90 -31.92
CA ASN A 108 3.34 -33.35 -31.77
C ASN A 108 1.89 -33.78 -32.07
N VAL A 109 1.41 -33.52 -33.28
CA VAL A 109 0.03 -33.84 -33.71
C VAL A 109 -0.28 -35.33 -33.83
N LYS A 110 0.72 -36.21 -33.68
CA LYS A 110 0.55 -37.67 -33.59
C LYS A 110 0.50 -38.18 -32.14
N ASP A 111 0.47 -37.28 -31.15
CA ASP A 111 0.41 -37.59 -29.70
C ASP A 111 1.48 -38.60 -29.25
N GLN A 112 2.67 -38.57 -29.86
CA GLN A 112 3.76 -39.49 -29.53
C GLN A 112 4.32 -39.19 -28.13
N PRO A 113 4.77 -40.21 -27.37
CA PRO A 113 5.30 -39.99 -26.02
C PRO A 113 6.59 -39.16 -26.05
N LEU A 114 6.55 -37.97 -25.46
CA LEU A 114 7.71 -37.07 -25.39
C LEU A 114 8.84 -37.67 -24.57
N SER A 115 10.06 -37.63 -25.09
CA SER A 115 11.27 -38.17 -24.46
C SER A 115 12.38 -37.13 -24.34
N GLY A 116 13.27 -37.29 -23.36
CA GLY A 116 14.44 -36.43 -23.19
C GLY A 116 14.08 -34.94 -23.00
N ASN A 117 14.71 -34.06 -23.79
CA ASN A 117 14.50 -32.62 -23.67
C ASN A 117 13.09 -32.17 -24.07
N ALA A 118 12.38 -32.90 -24.93
CA ALA A 118 11.01 -32.58 -25.34
C ALA A 118 10.02 -32.50 -24.17
N GLN A 119 10.27 -33.26 -23.09
CA GLN A 119 9.44 -33.19 -21.87
C GLN A 119 9.51 -31.81 -21.17
N LYS A 120 10.63 -31.09 -21.32
CA LYS A 120 10.90 -29.80 -20.68
C LYS A 120 10.32 -28.60 -21.44
N ALA A 121 9.74 -28.80 -22.62
CA ALA A 121 9.13 -27.74 -23.41
C ALA A 121 7.98 -27.08 -22.64
N ILE A 122 7.92 -25.74 -22.71
CA ILE A 122 6.89 -24.93 -22.02
C ILE A 122 5.53 -25.10 -22.71
N VAL A 123 5.51 -25.28 -24.03
CA VAL A 123 4.28 -25.48 -24.82
C VAL A 123 4.37 -26.78 -25.62
N GLU A 124 3.27 -27.53 -25.65
CA GLU A 124 3.11 -28.79 -26.37
C GLU A 124 1.81 -28.69 -27.20
N LEU A 125 1.94 -28.74 -28.53
CA LEU A 125 0.85 -28.67 -29.50
C LEU A 125 0.51 -30.10 -29.96
N ASN A 126 -0.53 -30.67 -29.37
CA ASN A 126 -0.95 -32.06 -29.61
C ASN A 126 -2.11 -32.14 -30.63
N SER A 127 -2.63 -33.34 -30.90
CA SER A 127 -3.69 -33.53 -31.90
C SER A 127 -5.01 -32.81 -31.57
N LYS A 128 -5.27 -32.49 -30.29
CA LYS A 128 -6.55 -31.93 -29.82
C LYS A 128 -6.42 -30.77 -28.84
N THR A 129 -5.24 -30.54 -28.28
CA THR A 129 -5.04 -29.53 -27.22
C THR A 129 -3.69 -28.83 -27.32
N ILE A 130 -3.69 -27.57 -26.89
CA ILE A 130 -2.49 -26.82 -26.50
C ILE A 130 -2.27 -27.08 -25.02
N SER A 131 -1.12 -27.66 -24.67
CA SER A 131 -0.68 -27.89 -23.30
C SER A 131 0.42 -26.91 -22.92
N VAL A 132 0.17 -26.02 -21.97
CA VAL A 132 1.16 -25.09 -21.41
C VAL A 132 1.60 -25.60 -20.04
N LYS A 133 2.91 -25.83 -19.87
CA LYS A 133 3.53 -26.35 -18.65
C LYS A 133 4.25 -25.21 -17.91
N ALA A 134 3.67 -24.79 -16.80
CA ALA A 134 4.35 -24.01 -15.76
C ALA A 134 4.97 -24.98 -14.72
N PRO A 135 5.95 -24.55 -13.90
CA PRO A 135 6.70 -25.46 -13.01
C PRO A 135 5.86 -26.38 -12.13
N ASN A 136 4.68 -25.92 -11.68
CA ASN A 136 3.77 -26.66 -10.81
C ASN A 136 2.36 -26.85 -11.40
N GLN A 137 2.11 -26.46 -12.67
CA GLN A 137 0.76 -26.43 -13.24
C GLN A 137 0.76 -26.70 -14.75
N LYS A 138 -0.11 -27.60 -15.20
CA LYS A 138 -0.38 -27.85 -16.63
C LYS A 138 -1.74 -27.25 -17.00
N THR A 139 -1.73 -26.19 -17.80
CA THR A 139 -2.94 -25.62 -18.41
C THR A 139 -3.17 -26.31 -19.75
N VAL A 140 -4.37 -26.84 -19.98
CA VAL A 140 -4.71 -27.55 -21.22
C VAL A 140 -5.93 -26.86 -21.84
N VAL A 141 -5.78 -26.38 -23.07
CA VAL A 141 -6.82 -25.68 -23.83
C VAL A 141 -7.12 -26.48 -25.10
N LYS A 142 -8.39 -26.67 -25.46
CA LYS A 142 -8.74 -27.37 -26.71
C LYS A 142 -8.70 -26.40 -27.88
N TYR A 143 -8.34 -26.86 -29.07
CA TYR A 143 -8.41 -26.03 -30.27
C TYR A 143 -9.83 -25.54 -30.58
N THR A 144 -10.84 -26.36 -30.28
CA THR A 144 -12.27 -26.02 -30.41
C THR A 144 -12.72 -24.83 -29.56
N ASP A 145 -11.98 -24.52 -28.50
CA ASP A 145 -12.30 -23.43 -27.58
C ASP A 145 -11.63 -22.11 -28.02
N LEU A 146 -10.75 -22.17 -29.03
CA LEU A 146 -9.94 -21.06 -29.54
C LEU A 146 -10.18 -20.73 -31.03
N VAL A 147 -10.58 -21.72 -31.83
CA VAL A 147 -10.69 -21.61 -33.29
C VAL A 147 -11.96 -22.34 -33.77
N THR A 148 -12.72 -21.72 -34.67
CA THR A 148 -13.87 -22.35 -35.34
C THR A 148 -13.42 -23.52 -36.21
N THR A 149 -14.07 -24.68 -36.07
CA THR A 149 -13.70 -25.90 -36.79
C THR A 149 -13.82 -25.73 -38.31
N GLY A 150 -12.84 -26.24 -39.06
CA GLY A 150 -12.82 -26.16 -40.53
C GLY A 150 -12.25 -24.86 -41.10
N THR A 151 -11.70 -23.96 -40.29
CA THR A 151 -10.87 -22.85 -40.80
C THR A 151 -9.41 -23.28 -40.97
N ASN A 152 -8.72 -22.65 -41.93
CA ASN A 152 -7.27 -22.73 -42.02
C ASN A 152 -6.66 -21.93 -40.86
N PHE A 153 -5.58 -22.45 -40.26
CA PHE A 153 -4.80 -21.69 -39.29
C PHE A 153 -3.92 -20.71 -40.07
N ASP A 154 -4.34 -19.44 -40.20
CA ASP A 154 -3.49 -18.38 -40.75
C ASP A 154 -2.58 -17.82 -39.63
N PRO A 155 -1.25 -17.97 -39.72
CA PRO A 155 -0.31 -17.36 -38.79
C PRO A 155 -0.46 -15.84 -38.65
N LEU A 156 -0.95 -15.14 -39.69
CA LEU A 156 -1.14 -13.70 -39.70
C LEU A 156 -2.30 -13.26 -38.80
N GLU A 157 -3.43 -13.97 -38.83
CA GLU A 157 -4.58 -13.70 -37.96
C GLU A 157 -4.22 -13.94 -36.49
N VAL A 158 -3.50 -15.03 -36.22
CA VAL A 158 -2.99 -15.35 -34.87
C VAL A 158 -2.02 -14.27 -34.39
N SER A 159 -1.12 -13.80 -35.25
CA SER A 159 -0.21 -12.69 -34.92
C SER A 159 -0.98 -11.43 -34.55
N ASN A 160 -2.05 -11.08 -35.28
CA ASN A 160 -2.87 -9.89 -35.00
C ASN A 160 -3.64 -9.98 -33.68
N VAL A 161 -4.19 -11.16 -33.34
CA VAL A 161 -4.87 -11.40 -32.06
C VAL A 161 -3.89 -11.31 -30.88
N VAL A 162 -2.72 -11.93 -31.02
CA VAL A 162 -1.68 -11.91 -29.99
C VAL A 162 -1.11 -10.49 -29.79
N ASP A 163 -0.96 -9.73 -30.87
CA ASP A 163 -0.59 -8.31 -30.85
C ASP A 163 -1.60 -7.44 -30.09
N ALA A 164 -2.90 -7.66 -30.30
CA ALA A 164 -3.97 -6.95 -29.58
C ALA A 164 -3.94 -7.27 -28.06
N LEU A 165 -3.71 -8.54 -27.70
CA LEU A 165 -3.56 -8.97 -26.31
C LEU A 165 -2.31 -8.35 -25.64
N PHE A 166 -1.18 -8.31 -26.32
CA PHE A 166 0.03 -7.65 -25.80
C PHE A 166 -0.08 -6.13 -25.72
N GLY A 167 -0.86 -5.49 -26.60
CA GLY A 167 -1.17 -4.06 -26.49
C GLY A 167 -1.88 -3.69 -25.18
N LEU A 168 -2.74 -4.58 -24.66
CA LEU A 168 -3.39 -4.40 -23.36
C LEU A 168 -2.47 -4.71 -22.17
N ALA A 169 -1.40 -5.50 -22.34
CA ALA A 169 -0.51 -5.90 -21.25
C ALA A 169 0.23 -4.70 -20.61
N VAL A 170 0.57 -3.67 -21.38
CA VAL A 170 1.32 -2.48 -20.92
C VAL A 170 0.69 -1.78 -19.69
N PRO A 171 -0.59 -1.34 -19.71
CA PRO A 171 -1.22 -0.75 -18.53
C PRO A 171 -1.42 -1.76 -17.37
N PHE A 172 -1.68 -3.04 -17.66
CA PHE A 172 -1.80 -4.07 -16.63
C PHE A 172 -0.47 -4.30 -15.89
N ILE A 173 0.66 -4.33 -16.60
CA ILE A 173 2.01 -4.43 -16.03
C ILE A 173 2.29 -3.23 -15.10
N PHE A 174 1.95 -2.01 -15.53
CA PHE A 174 2.13 -0.82 -14.69
C PHE A 174 1.32 -0.87 -13.40
N ILE A 175 0.03 -1.23 -13.48
CA ILE A 175 -0.86 -1.32 -12.31
C ILE A 175 -0.40 -2.45 -11.37
N PHE A 176 -0.01 -3.59 -11.93
CA PHE A 176 0.52 -4.72 -11.16
C PHE A 176 1.80 -4.34 -10.41
N LEU A 177 2.78 -3.73 -11.08
CA LEU A 177 4.02 -3.27 -10.47
C LEU A 177 3.80 -2.19 -9.40
N LEU A 178 2.89 -1.25 -9.66
CA LEU A 178 2.51 -0.22 -8.69
C LEU A 178 1.95 -0.84 -7.41
N CYS A 179 1.03 -1.80 -7.55
CA CYS A 179 0.47 -2.55 -6.42
C CYS A 179 1.54 -3.36 -5.69
N TRP A 180 2.40 -4.07 -6.42
CA TRP A 180 3.49 -4.87 -5.88
C TRP A 180 4.48 -4.05 -5.04
N PHE A 181 4.99 -2.94 -5.56
CA PHE A 181 5.87 -2.03 -4.80
C PHE A 181 5.16 -1.42 -3.59
N PHE A 182 3.88 -1.04 -3.74
CA PHE A 182 3.10 -0.50 -2.63
C PHE A 182 2.91 -1.53 -1.51
N CYS A 183 2.57 -2.78 -1.83
CA CYS A 183 2.45 -3.86 -0.86
C CYS A 183 3.77 -4.11 -0.11
N ILE A 184 4.91 -4.16 -0.81
CA ILE A 184 6.23 -4.32 -0.20
C ILE A 184 6.56 -3.15 0.75
N LEU A 185 6.37 -1.91 0.31
CA LEU A 185 6.69 -0.72 1.10
C LEU A 185 5.74 -0.55 2.29
N VAL A 186 4.45 -0.88 2.16
CA VAL A 186 3.49 -0.86 3.27
C VAL A 186 3.81 -1.96 4.28
N PHE A 187 4.08 -3.19 3.83
CA PHE A 187 4.48 -4.28 4.71
C PHE A 187 5.74 -3.93 5.49
N ASN A 188 6.78 -3.42 4.83
CA ASN A 188 8.00 -3.01 5.53
C ASN A 188 7.74 -1.85 6.50
N ALA A 189 6.88 -0.88 6.14
CA ALA A 189 6.51 0.21 7.05
C ALA A 189 5.77 -0.30 8.30
N LEU A 190 4.89 -1.29 8.17
CA LEU A 190 4.19 -1.92 9.29
C LEU A 190 5.15 -2.66 10.23
N VAL A 191 6.05 -3.50 9.68
CA VAL A 191 7.08 -4.20 10.46
C VAL A 191 7.98 -3.19 11.17
N MET A 192 8.43 -2.16 10.45
CA MET A 192 9.25 -1.10 11.02
C MET A 192 8.52 -0.26 12.07
N ALA A 193 7.21 -0.06 11.95
CA ALA A 193 6.41 0.64 12.95
C ALA A 193 6.35 -0.12 14.27
N VAL A 194 6.16 -1.45 14.21
CA VAL A 194 6.17 -2.33 15.39
C VAL A 194 7.55 -2.31 16.05
N LEU A 195 8.62 -2.56 15.30
CA LEU A 195 10.00 -2.56 15.80
C LEU A 195 10.41 -1.19 16.37
N SER A 196 10.03 -0.11 15.69
CA SER A 196 10.30 1.25 16.15
C SER A 196 9.51 1.61 17.40
N LYS A 197 8.29 1.08 17.59
CA LYS A 197 7.52 1.31 18.83
C LYS A 197 8.26 0.73 20.04
N PHE A 198 8.86 -0.45 19.90
CA PHE A 198 9.75 -1.00 20.93
C PHE A 198 10.99 -0.11 21.16
N LEU A 199 11.62 0.42 20.11
CA LEU A 199 12.74 1.37 20.24
C LEU A 199 12.35 2.67 20.96
N PHE A 200 11.17 3.24 20.66
CA PHE A 200 10.65 4.42 21.37
C PHE A 200 10.39 4.15 22.85
N VAL A 201 9.93 2.95 23.22
CA VAL A 201 9.69 2.58 24.62
C VAL A 201 11.01 2.29 25.36
N PHE A 202 11.88 1.43 24.83
CA PHE A 202 13.09 0.98 25.53
C PHE A 202 14.24 2.00 25.49
N VAL A 203 14.59 2.48 24.30
CA VAL A 203 15.69 3.46 24.12
C VAL A 203 15.15 4.87 24.31
N GLY A 204 14.01 5.16 23.70
CA GLY A 204 13.39 6.47 23.73
C GLY A 204 12.68 6.80 25.03
N LYS A 205 12.26 5.83 25.86
CA LYS A 205 11.35 6.03 27.02
C LYS A 205 10.23 7.06 26.75
N ILE A 206 9.62 6.98 25.56
CA ILE A 206 8.51 7.83 25.10
C ILE A 206 7.39 6.87 24.69
N LYS A 207 6.18 7.09 25.19
CA LYS A 207 5.00 6.37 24.69
C LYS A 207 4.64 7.02 23.35
N THR A 208 4.62 6.27 22.24
CA THR A 208 4.15 6.79 20.94
C THR A 208 3.00 5.95 20.43
N SER A 209 1.96 6.60 19.90
CA SER A 209 0.86 5.89 19.24
C SER A 209 1.37 5.19 17.97
N PHE A 210 0.74 4.06 17.61
CA PHE A 210 1.19 3.26 16.48
C PHE A 210 1.11 4.04 15.16
N GLY A 211 0.07 4.85 14.96
CA GLY A 211 -0.07 5.69 13.76
C GLY A 211 1.05 6.72 13.60
N ASN A 212 1.56 7.29 14.70
CA ASN A 212 2.71 8.19 14.68
C ASN A 212 4.00 7.46 14.27
N THR A 213 4.19 6.26 14.81
CA THR A 213 5.36 5.42 14.51
C THR A 213 5.31 4.91 13.06
N LEU A 214 4.14 4.46 12.59
CA LEU A 214 3.90 4.03 11.22
C LEU A 214 4.18 5.16 10.21
N ARG A 215 3.68 6.37 10.47
CA ARG A 215 3.97 7.55 9.65
C ARG A 215 5.47 7.82 9.56
N LEU A 216 6.21 7.80 10.67
CA LEU A 216 7.67 7.96 10.64
C LEU A 216 8.35 6.84 9.82
N SER A 217 7.92 5.58 9.99
CA SER A 217 8.41 4.45 9.22
C SER A 217 8.09 4.54 7.72
N SER A 218 6.94 5.11 7.33
CA SER A 218 6.62 5.40 5.93
C SER A 218 7.63 6.35 5.27
N PHE A 219 8.05 7.41 5.97
CA PHE A 219 9.09 8.31 5.47
C PHE A 219 10.49 7.70 5.57
N ALA A 220 10.78 6.88 6.59
CA ALA A 220 12.05 6.15 6.68
C ALA A 220 12.24 5.16 5.51
N ASN A 221 11.15 4.56 4.99
CA ASN A 221 11.17 3.69 3.81
C ASN A 221 11.62 4.38 2.50
N THR A 222 11.85 5.70 2.49
CA THR A 222 12.47 6.38 1.35
C THR A 222 13.80 5.73 0.92
N ILE A 223 14.61 5.26 1.88
CA ILE A 223 15.88 4.60 1.57
C ILE A 223 15.69 3.26 0.87
N VAL A 224 14.64 2.51 1.21
CA VAL A 224 14.25 1.26 0.53
C VAL A 224 13.86 1.57 -0.91
N GLY A 225 12.99 2.57 -1.11
CA GLY A 225 12.62 3.01 -2.45
C GLY A 225 13.80 3.47 -3.30
N LEU A 226 14.74 4.24 -2.72
CA LEU A 226 15.95 4.66 -3.42
C LEU A 226 16.84 3.47 -3.80
N LEU A 227 17.05 2.52 -2.91
CA LEU A 227 17.91 1.36 -3.18
C LEU A 227 17.28 0.41 -4.21
N LEU A 228 15.96 0.19 -4.17
CA LEU A 228 15.24 -0.57 -5.20
C LEU A 228 15.33 0.12 -6.57
N LEU A 229 15.26 1.47 -6.62
CA LEU A 229 15.44 2.23 -7.86
C LEU A 229 16.87 2.10 -8.40
N VAL A 230 17.88 2.14 -7.53
CA VAL A 230 19.29 1.94 -7.90
C VAL A 230 19.55 0.52 -8.39
N GLU A 231 19.03 -0.51 -7.72
CA GLU A 231 19.08 -1.92 -8.14
C GLU A 231 18.44 -2.12 -9.52
N LEU A 232 17.29 -1.49 -9.76
CA LEU A 232 16.58 -1.57 -11.04
C LEU A 232 17.36 -0.96 -12.21
N ILE A 233 17.98 0.21 -12.00
CA ILE A 233 18.72 0.97 -13.01
C ILE A 233 20.12 0.40 -13.24
N LEU A 234 20.90 0.16 -12.18
CA LEU A 234 22.28 -0.33 -12.28
C LEU A 234 22.38 -1.86 -12.39
N ASN A 235 21.27 -2.58 -12.26
CA ASN A 235 21.19 -4.04 -12.31
C ASN A 235 22.05 -4.75 -11.24
N VAL A 236 22.33 -4.06 -10.12
CA VAL A 236 23.12 -4.55 -8.99
C VAL A 236 22.21 -5.27 -8.00
N LYS A 237 22.42 -6.57 -7.81
CA LYS A 237 21.66 -7.38 -6.84
C LYS A 237 22.01 -6.97 -5.40
N LEU A 238 21.05 -6.38 -4.69
CA LEU A 238 21.22 -6.03 -3.28
C LEU A 238 20.58 -7.10 -2.38
N PRO A 239 21.18 -7.44 -1.23
CA PRO A 239 20.57 -8.38 -0.28
C PRO A 239 19.29 -7.76 0.32
N PHE A 240 18.13 -8.21 -0.18
CA PHE A 240 16.79 -7.69 0.15
C PHE A 240 16.55 -7.50 1.66
N ASN A 241 16.94 -8.48 2.48
CA ASN A 241 16.79 -8.43 3.94
C ASN A 241 17.54 -7.25 4.57
N LEU A 242 18.73 -6.90 4.05
CA LEU A 242 19.51 -5.77 4.54
C LEU A 242 18.88 -4.45 4.09
N VAL A 243 18.46 -4.35 2.82
CA VAL A 243 17.76 -3.17 2.29
C VAL A 243 16.52 -2.85 3.13
N MET A 244 15.69 -3.87 3.42
CA MET A 244 14.46 -3.71 4.22
C MET A 244 14.74 -3.29 5.67
N LEU A 245 15.92 -3.59 6.23
CA LEU A 245 16.31 -3.20 7.58
C LEU A 245 16.87 -1.77 7.70
N LEU A 246 17.34 -1.13 6.62
CA LEU A 246 17.91 0.23 6.70
C LEU A 246 17.01 1.31 7.35
N PRO A 247 15.68 1.33 7.14
CA PRO A 247 14.78 2.27 7.83
C PRO A 247 14.90 2.25 9.36
N MET A 248 15.26 1.11 9.97
CA MET A 248 15.51 1.03 11.42
C MET A 248 16.67 1.95 11.84
N VAL A 249 17.72 2.09 11.01
CA VAL A 249 18.86 2.97 11.31
C VAL A 249 18.41 4.42 11.40
N TYR A 250 17.55 4.87 10.47
CA TYR A 250 16.94 6.20 10.50
C TYR A 250 16.08 6.41 11.76
N MET A 251 15.29 5.40 12.14
CA MET A 251 14.46 5.46 13.35
C MET A 251 15.31 5.50 14.63
N ILE A 252 16.39 4.72 14.73
CA ILE A 252 17.34 4.78 15.87
C ILE A 252 17.99 6.17 15.95
N LEU A 253 18.46 6.72 14.82
CA LEU A 253 19.05 8.06 14.77
C LEU A 253 18.05 9.15 15.16
N PHE A 254 16.79 9.02 14.76
CA PHE A 254 15.72 9.92 15.16
C PHE A 254 15.43 9.85 16.66
N VAL A 255 15.23 8.64 17.21
CA VAL A 255 14.97 8.43 18.66
C VAL A 255 16.10 9.03 19.52
N ARG A 256 17.37 8.80 19.14
CA ARG A 256 18.52 9.39 19.84
C ARG A 256 18.56 10.92 19.74
N ASN A 257 18.24 11.48 18.57
CA ASN A 257 18.21 12.94 18.39
C ASN A 257 17.04 13.58 19.16
N PHE A 258 15.87 12.95 19.17
CA PHE A 258 14.71 13.37 19.94
C PHE A 258 15.04 13.43 21.44
N ARG A 259 15.67 12.38 21.98
CA ARG A 259 16.15 12.33 23.36
C ARG A 259 17.11 13.48 23.68
N PHE A 260 18.16 13.62 22.88
CA PHE A 260 19.16 14.68 23.06
C PHE A 260 18.54 16.09 23.00
N GLU A 261 17.60 16.32 22.09
CA GLU A 261 17.00 17.65 21.91
C GLU A 261 15.96 17.99 23.00
N LEU A 262 15.30 16.98 23.58
CA LEU A 262 14.43 17.11 24.74
C LEU A 262 15.23 17.31 26.04
N GLU A 263 16.36 16.63 26.20
CA GLU A 263 17.30 16.82 27.32
C GLU A 263 18.00 18.18 27.28
N LYS A 264 18.36 18.66 26.07
CA LYS A 264 19.07 19.94 25.90
C LYS A 264 18.20 21.18 26.14
N ASN A 265 16.98 21.20 25.59
CA ASN A 265 16.14 22.41 25.62
C ASN A 265 15.10 22.37 26.75
N GLY A 266 14.94 21.24 27.44
CA GLY A 266 13.81 21.00 28.32
C GLY A 266 12.50 20.80 27.56
N VAL A 267 11.46 20.38 28.28
CA VAL A 267 10.22 19.90 27.67
C VAL A 267 9.38 21.05 27.08
N GLU A 268 9.29 22.18 27.79
CA GLU A 268 8.46 23.32 27.40
C GLU A 268 8.95 23.99 26.11
N GLU A 269 10.26 24.26 26.01
CA GLU A 269 10.84 24.86 24.80
C GLU A 269 10.83 23.87 23.63
N PHE A 270 10.98 22.57 23.89
CA PHE A 270 10.83 21.53 22.87
C PHE A 270 9.42 21.53 22.26
N VAL A 271 8.38 21.58 23.09
CA VAL A 271 6.97 21.67 22.65
C VAL A 271 6.73 22.98 21.87
N ARG A 272 7.15 24.12 22.43
CA ARG A 272 7.03 25.43 21.77
C ARG A 272 7.66 25.48 20.37
N LYS A 273 8.73 24.72 20.15
CA LYS A 273 9.52 24.69 18.92
C LYS A 273 8.95 23.77 17.84
N TYR A 274 8.40 22.62 18.21
CA TYR A 274 8.03 21.57 17.25
C TYR A 274 6.52 21.34 17.10
N THR A 275 5.72 21.70 18.10
CA THR A 275 4.28 21.48 18.11
C THR A 275 3.55 22.71 17.52
N PRO A 276 2.47 22.56 16.73
CA PRO A 276 1.72 23.70 16.21
C PRO A 276 1.13 24.58 17.32
N GLN A 277 1.00 25.89 17.03
CA GLN A 277 0.44 26.87 17.97
C GLN A 277 -0.95 26.42 18.46
N GLY A 278 -1.14 26.37 19.78
CA GLY A 278 -2.40 25.98 20.42
C GLY A 278 -2.36 24.67 21.23
N THR A 279 -1.30 23.87 21.18
CA THR A 279 -1.13 22.77 22.15
C THR A 279 -0.77 23.31 23.52
N THR A 280 -1.71 23.22 24.46
CA THR A 280 -1.52 23.58 25.86
C THR A 280 -0.61 22.57 26.57
N ILE A 281 0.40 23.10 27.27
CA ILE A 281 1.13 22.35 28.28
C ILE A 281 0.23 22.29 29.52
N LYS A 282 -0.04 21.10 30.05
CA LYS A 282 -0.62 20.98 31.40
C LYS A 282 0.45 21.37 32.41
N ASN A 283 0.40 22.62 32.88
CA ASN A 283 1.20 23.04 34.02
C ASN A 283 0.57 22.45 35.28
N TYR A 284 1.21 21.42 35.85
CA TYR A 284 0.80 20.80 37.11
C TYR A 284 1.29 21.58 38.36
N ASP A 285 2.00 22.70 38.17
CA ASP A 285 2.74 23.44 39.22
C ASP A 285 1.85 24.18 40.26
N ASN A 286 0.54 23.94 40.29
CA ASN A 286 -0.39 24.51 41.28
C ASN A 286 -1.07 23.48 42.20
N GLU A 287 -0.79 22.18 42.07
CA GLU A 287 -1.18 21.18 43.09
C GLU A 287 0.04 20.80 43.93
N SER A 288 -0.07 21.10 45.23
CA SER A 288 1.01 20.89 46.18
C SER A 288 1.22 19.41 46.50
N SER A 289 2.48 19.06 46.77
CA SER A 289 2.94 17.77 47.34
C SER A 289 2.96 16.52 46.44
N GLN A 290 3.90 16.45 45.48
CA GLN A 290 5.02 15.48 45.46
C GLN A 290 5.83 15.59 44.16
N PRO A 291 7.14 15.25 44.14
CA PRO A 291 7.96 15.26 42.92
C PRO A 291 7.69 13.99 42.08
N SER A 292 6.47 13.88 41.53
CA SER A 292 6.18 12.87 40.53
C SER A 292 7.09 13.09 39.30
N ARG A 293 7.75 12.03 38.85
CA ARG A 293 8.56 12.06 37.62
C ARG A 293 7.69 12.57 36.49
N ARG A 294 8.11 13.65 35.83
CA ARG A 294 7.52 14.17 34.58
C ARG A 294 7.52 13.05 33.52
N ASP A 295 6.40 12.34 33.38
CA ASP A 295 6.25 11.30 32.36
C ASP A 295 6.02 11.98 31.01
N ILE A 296 6.73 11.51 29.98
CA ILE A 296 6.73 12.14 28.65
C ILE A 296 5.47 11.75 27.87
N SER A 297 4.67 10.81 28.38
CA SER A 297 3.37 10.43 27.78
C SER A 297 2.38 11.58 27.68
N ASP A 298 2.33 12.51 28.62
CA ASP A 298 1.35 13.62 28.57
C ASP A 298 1.55 14.51 27.33
N PHE A 299 2.76 14.55 26.76
CA PHE A 299 3.09 15.28 25.53
C PHE A 299 2.79 14.50 24.25
N THR A 300 2.43 13.22 24.37
CA THR A 300 1.94 12.37 23.29
C THR A 300 0.46 12.04 23.41
N ASP A 301 -0.11 12.07 24.62
CA ASP A 301 -1.52 11.75 24.87
C ASP A 301 -2.44 12.91 24.45
N GLY A 302 -1.91 14.13 24.31
CA GLY A 302 -2.53 15.21 23.53
C GLY A 302 -2.73 14.91 22.03
N LEU A 303 -2.33 13.73 21.55
CA LEU A 303 -2.55 13.25 20.18
C LEU A 303 -3.66 12.19 20.06
N ASP A 304 -4.21 11.69 21.17
CA ASP A 304 -5.15 10.54 21.17
C ASP A 304 -6.63 10.94 21.31
N SER A 305 -6.98 12.23 21.41
CA SER A 305 -8.39 12.67 21.50
C SER A 305 -8.73 13.91 20.66
N THR A 306 -8.85 13.71 19.34
CA THR A 306 -9.76 14.51 18.49
C THR A 306 -10.65 13.61 17.64
N THR A 307 -11.19 12.55 18.24
CA THR A 307 -12.41 11.92 17.73
C THR A 307 -13.54 12.93 17.95
N ASN A 308 -14.36 13.16 16.93
CA ASN A 308 -15.33 14.26 16.92
C ASN A 308 -16.55 13.98 17.83
N LYS A 309 -16.36 14.03 19.16
CA LYS A 309 -17.45 14.07 20.13
C LYS A 309 -17.94 15.51 20.20
N GLY A 310 -19.03 15.79 19.47
CA GLY A 310 -19.64 17.11 19.42
C GLY A 310 -19.93 17.64 20.82
N ARG A 311 -19.35 18.80 21.14
CA ARG A 311 -19.64 19.53 22.38
C ARG A 311 -20.60 20.66 22.00
N ASN A 312 -21.87 20.47 22.31
CA ASN A 312 -22.86 21.55 22.24
C ASN A 312 -22.39 22.68 23.17
N PRO A 313 -22.47 23.96 22.75
CA PRO A 313 -22.34 25.07 23.67
C PRO A 313 -23.64 25.18 24.46
N VAL A 314 -23.53 24.98 25.77
CA VAL A 314 -24.49 25.39 26.80
C VAL A 314 -23.58 26.02 27.86
N GLU A 315 -23.41 27.34 27.85
CA GLU A 315 -24.26 28.28 28.61
C GLU A 315 -24.24 27.95 30.10
N ASP A 316 -23.32 28.61 30.83
CA ASP A 316 -23.47 28.87 32.27
C ASP A 316 -24.79 29.65 32.48
N PRO A 317 -25.59 29.39 33.54
CA PRO A 317 -25.26 29.94 34.88
C PRO A 317 -25.82 29.12 36.08
N VAL A 318 -25.99 29.82 37.24
CA VAL A 318 -26.71 29.44 38.49
C VAL A 318 -25.83 28.68 39.52
N GLU A 319 -25.64 29.10 40.79
CA GLU A 319 -26.12 30.28 41.55
C GLU A 319 -25.17 30.63 42.73
N ASN A 320 -25.25 31.86 43.28
CA ASN A 320 -25.67 32.02 44.69
C ASN A 320 -26.18 33.44 45.01
N GLN A 321 -27.10 33.53 45.97
CA GLN A 321 -28.10 34.60 46.12
C GLN A 321 -27.65 35.80 46.99
N THR A 322 -28.24 36.99 46.76
CA THR A 322 -29.14 37.65 47.76
C THR A 322 -29.89 38.87 47.18
N ASP A 323 -31.06 39.15 47.77
CA ASP A 323 -32.16 39.99 47.27
C ASP A 323 -31.98 41.52 47.38
N THR A 324 -32.65 42.31 46.51
CA THR A 324 -33.50 43.45 46.93
C THR A 324 -34.48 43.92 45.82
N ALA A 325 -35.68 44.39 46.20
CA ALA A 325 -36.62 45.29 45.49
C ALA A 325 -37.21 44.82 44.13
N GLU A 326 -38.53 44.54 44.04
CA GLU A 326 -39.63 45.51 43.80
C GLU A 326 -39.57 46.25 42.44
N GLU A 327 -40.44 45.91 41.47
CA GLU A 327 -41.67 46.68 41.19
C GLU A 327 -42.58 46.06 40.09
N ASN A 328 -43.80 46.57 39.97
CA ASN A 328 -44.86 46.09 39.08
C ASN A 328 -44.73 46.58 37.61
N LYS A 329 -45.15 45.77 36.62
CA LYS A 329 -46.40 46.02 35.84
C LYS A 329 -46.70 45.03 34.71
N GLU A 330 -48.00 44.97 34.41
CA GLU A 330 -48.68 44.31 33.29
C GLU A 330 -48.25 44.93 31.92
N LEU A 331 -48.60 44.44 30.72
CA LEU A 331 -49.89 43.90 30.25
C LEU A 331 -49.78 43.36 28.80
N SER A 332 -50.47 42.25 28.47
CA SER A 332 -50.98 41.87 27.11
C SER A 332 -49.95 41.69 25.94
N SER A 333 -50.22 40.95 24.85
CA SER A 333 -51.45 40.35 24.29
C SER A 333 -51.16 39.08 23.46
N GLU A 334 -52.14 38.16 23.40
CA GLU A 334 -52.67 37.39 22.24
C GLU A 334 -51.76 37.10 21.00
N THR A 335 -51.78 35.94 20.32
CA THR A 335 -52.88 34.99 20.05
C THR A 335 -52.33 33.63 19.54
N SER A 336 -53.18 32.57 19.50
CA SER A 336 -53.24 31.41 18.56
C SER A 336 -51.97 30.82 17.90
N GLU A 337 -51.79 29.52 17.66
CA GLU A 337 -52.55 28.25 17.74
C GLU A 337 -51.47 27.15 17.70
N GLY A 338 -51.58 25.89 18.13
CA GLY A 338 -52.69 25.01 18.48
C GLY A 338 -52.16 23.56 18.37
N SER A 339 -52.50 22.70 19.33
CA SER A 339 -52.57 21.22 19.27
C SER A 339 -51.42 20.42 18.59
N THR A 340 -50.82 19.40 19.22
CA THR A 340 -51.54 18.27 19.85
C THR A 340 -50.66 17.47 20.82
N ASN A 341 -51.26 16.98 21.92
CA ASN A 341 -50.69 15.95 22.78
C ASN A 341 -50.70 14.56 22.10
N THR A 342 -49.83 13.64 22.53
CA THR A 342 -50.26 12.37 23.18
C THR A 342 -49.10 11.72 23.95
N LYS A 343 -49.33 11.40 25.23
CA LYS A 343 -48.45 10.59 26.09
C LYS A 343 -48.62 9.10 25.80
N THR A 344 -47.55 8.31 25.97
CA THR A 344 -47.66 7.03 26.69
C THR A 344 -46.42 6.78 27.55
N GLN A 345 -46.62 6.28 28.78
CA GLN A 345 -45.57 5.99 29.76
C GLN A 345 -45.22 4.50 29.79
N SER A 346 -43.96 4.16 30.10
CA SER A 346 -43.55 3.13 31.09
C SER A 346 -42.02 3.03 31.07
N LYS A 347 -41.32 3.38 32.17
CA LYS A 347 -40.84 2.46 33.23
C LYS A 347 -39.95 1.32 32.71
N SER A 348 -38.78 0.96 33.26
CA SER A 348 -37.85 1.49 34.27
C SER A 348 -37.08 0.26 34.79
N SER A 349 -35.74 0.27 34.80
CA SER A 349 -34.94 -0.44 35.82
C SER A 349 -33.45 -0.12 35.65
N ASP A 350 -32.87 0.53 36.64
CA ASP A 350 -31.42 0.67 36.82
C ASP A 350 -30.83 -0.54 37.56
N SER A 351 -29.58 -0.88 37.25
CA SER A 351 -28.51 -1.29 38.19
C SER A 351 -27.30 -1.73 37.35
N SER A 352 -26.14 -1.04 37.33
CA SER A 352 -25.16 -0.79 38.40
C SER A 352 -24.48 -2.06 38.94
N GLY A 353 -23.18 -2.23 38.69
CA GLY A 353 -22.34 -3.22 39.39
C GLY A 353 -21.22 -3.83 38.54
N ASP A 354 -19.99 -3.41 38.83
CA ASP A 354 -18.77 -4.23 38.98
C ASP A 354 -18.33 -5.24 37.88
N GLY A 355 -17.11 -4.99 37.36
CA GLY A 355 -16.16 -6.08 37.06
C GLY A 355 -15.45 -6.56 38.35
N PRO A 356 -14.40 -7.40 38.32
CA PRO A 356 -13.50 -7.69 37.19
C PRO A 356 -13.25 -9.20 36.95
N GLY A 357 -12.39 -9.55 35.98
CA GLY A 357 -11.86 -10.92 35.90
C GLY A 357 -11.03 -11.22 34.65
N PHE A 358 -9.77 -11.61 34.83
CA PHE A 358 -8.92 -12.20 33.79
C PHE A 358 -9.33 -13.66 33.52
N PHE A 359 -9.22 -14.14 32.27
CA PHE A 359 -8.23 -15.12 31.81
C PHE A 359 -8.54 -15.61 30.37
N ALA A 360 -7.48 -15.94 29.62
CA ALA A 360 -7.55 -16.58 28.30
C ALA A 360 -7.79 -18.11 28.44
N PRO A 361 -8.10 -18.86 27.36
CA PRO A 361 -7.13 -19.12 26.28
C PRO A 361 -7.38 -18.36 24.96
#